data_AF-A0A0U5FTZ0-F1
#
_entry.id   AF-A0A0U5FTZ0-F1
#
_cell.length_a   1.000
_cell.length_b   1.000
_cell.length_c   1.000
_cell.angle_alpha   90.00
_cell.angle_beta   90.00
_cell.angle_gamma   90.00
#
_symmetry.space_group_name_H-M   'P 1'
#
loop_
_entity.id
_entity.type
_entity.pdbx_description
1 polymer ?
#
loop_
_entity_poly.entity_id
_entity_poly.type
_entity_poly.pdbx_seq_one_letter_code
_entity_poly.pdbx_strand_id
1 'polypeptide(L)'
;MRADISQDVDRCLQENLFFREPATKMKMIDILFIYSKLNPDLGYRQGMHELLAPILWVVDRDAIELNVHKDFRPTEEDDEMMVHLLDPVYVEHDAFNLFCSVMQNTRVYYEHNRHRSANGQTDAIPIVLQCEHIHNDLLAATDLQLANHLQALDILPQIFLTYPRNMGSSLCRGASVRAD
;
A
#
# COMPACT_ATOMS: atom_id res chain seq x y z
N MET A 1 -8.95 6.05 -15.46
CA MET A 1 -7.70 5.36 -15.05
C MET A 1 -6.58 6.34 -14.73
N ARG A 2 -5.89 6.98 -15.69
CA ARG A 2 -4.77 7.90 -15.35
C ARG A 2 -5.21 9.09 -14.49
N ALA A 3 -6.43 9.61 -14.73
CA ALA A 3 -7.05 10.62 -13.87
C ALA A 3 -7.27 10.13 -12.44
N ASP A 4 -7.82 8.92 -12.26
CA ASP A 4 -8.06 8.30 -10.95
C ASP A 4 -6.75 8.07 -10.19
N ILE A 5 -5.71 7.57 -10.89
CA ILE A 5 -4.36 7.42 -10.34
C ILE A 5 -3.82 8.78 -9.88
N SER A 6 -3.89 9.81 -10.73
CA SER A 6 -3.40 11.15 -10.40
C SER A 6 -4.10 11.70 -9.16
N GLN A 7 -5.42 11.54 -9.07
CA GLN A 7 -6.21 12.04 -7.97
C GLN A 7 -5.82 11.39 -6.62
N ASP A 8 -5.51 10.09 -6.64
CA ASP A 8 -5.05 9.36 -5.47
C ASP A 8 -3.61 9.72 -5.09
N VAL A 9 -2.70 9.80 -6.07
CA VAL A 9 -1.31 10.23 -5.87
C VAL A 9 -1.24 11.64 -5.29
N ASP A 10 -2.12 12.55 -5.72
CA ASP A 10 -2.16 13.92 -5.21
C ASP A 10 -2.50 14.03 -3.72
N ARG A 11 -3.21 13.04 -3.17
CA ARG A 11 -3.55 12.97 -1.74
C ARG A 11 -2.59 12.09 -0.95
N CYS A 12 -1.75 11.30 -1.61
CA CYS A 12 -0.90 10.30 -0.97
C CYS A 12 0.19 10.98 -0.13
N LEU A 13 0.28 10.60 1.16
CA LEU A 13 1.38 10.94 2.08
C LEU A 13 1.84 12.42 2.02
N GLN A 14 0.90 13.35 1.86
CA GLN A 14 1.22 14.77 1.70
C GLN A 14 1.91 15.40 2.91
N GLU A 15 2.01 14.74 4.06
CA GLU A 15 2.82 15.22 5.19
C GLU A 15 4.34 15.19 4.90
N ASN A 16 4.79 14.31 4.00
CA ASN A 16 6.19 14.22 3.60
C ASN A 16 6.42 15.01 2.30
N LEU A 17 7.38 15.94 2.33
CA LEU A 17 7.72 16.83 1.21
C LEU A 17 8.06 16.08 -0.08
N PHE A 18 8.69 14.91 0.04
CA PHE A 18 9.04 14.05 -1.10
C PHE A 18 7.84 13.74 -2.00
N PHE A 19 6.67 13.44 -1.42
CA PHE A 19 5.45 13.13 -2.18
C PHE A 19 4.68 14.37 -2.66
N ARG A 20 5.15 15.57 -2.31
CA ARG A 20 4.62 16.83 -2.88
C ARG A 20 5.32 17.18 -4.20
N GLU A 21 6.51 16.63 -4.44
CA GLU A 21 7.32 16.95 -5.61
C GLU A 21 6.66 16.46 -6.91
N PRO A 22 6.57 17.32 -7.95
CA PRO A 22 5.97 16.93 -9.23
C PRO A 22 6.67 15.73 -9.88
N ALA A 23 8.00 15.64 -9.74
CA ALA A 23 8.78 14.52 -10.28
C ALA A 23 8.40 13.19 -9.61
N THR A 24 8.31 13.16 -8.28
CA THR A 24 7.88 11.97 -7.52
C THR A 24 6.46 11.55 -7.89
N LYS A 25 5.54 12.51 -7.99
CA LYS A 25 4.16 12.24 -8.42
C LYS A 25 4.11 11.64 -9.82
N MET A 26 4.94 12.15 -10.74
CA MET A 26 5.01 11.60 -12.10
C MET A 26 5.48 10.15 -12.10
N LYS A 27 6.59 9.83 -11.40
CA LYS A 27 7.08 8.45 -11.24
C LYS A 27 5.98 7.53 -10.71
N MET A 28 5.26 7.95 -9.66
CA MET A 28 4.17 7.15 -9.10
C MET A 28 3.05 6.91 -10.12
N ILE A 29 2.63 7.95 -10.85
CA ILE A 29 1.58 7.84 -11.86
C ILE A 29 2.00 6.89 -12.98
N ASP A 30 3.24 6.99 -13.46
CA ASP A 30 3.75 6.18 -14.56
C ASP A 30 3.90 4.71 -14.16
N ILE A 31 4.49 4.42 -13.00
CA ILE A 31 4.58 3.05 -12.45
C ILE A 31 3.19 2.41 -12.33
N LEU A 32 2.23 3.09 -11.69
CA LEU A 32 0.87 2.57 -11.50
C LEU A 32 0.14 2.39 -12.82
N PHE A 33 0.33 3.33 -13.76
CA PHE A 33 -0.28 3.26 -15.07
C PHE A 33 0.27 2.08 -15.89
N ILE A 34 1.59 1.91 -15.93
CA ILE A 34 2.25 0.80 -16.64
C ILE A 34 1.82 -0.53 -16.03
N TYR A 35 1.85 -0.67 -14.71
CA TYR A 35 1.40 -1.90 -14.03
C TYR A 35 -0.05 -2.24 -14.42
N SER A 36 -0.93 -1.24 -14.43
CA SER A 36 -2.35 -1.41 -14.79
C SER A 36 -2.55 -1.81 -16.25
N LYS A 37 -1.66 -1.38 -17.14
CA LYS A 37 -1.68 -1.75 -18.56
C LYS A 37 -1.17 -3.17 -18.80
N LEU A 38 -0.20 -3.61 -18.02
CA LEU A 38 0.32 -4.98 -18.07
C LEU A 38 -0.63 -5.99 -17.41
N ASN A 39 -1.51 -5.54 -16.52
CA ASN A 39 -2.48 -6.36 -15.79
C ASN A 39 -3.92 -5.89 -16.05
N PRO A 40 -4.43 -6.00 -17.29
CA PRO A 40 -5.73 -5.44 -17.67
C PRO A 40 -6.93 -6.10 -16.97
N ASP A 41 -6.77 -7.33 -16.47
CA ASP A 41 -7.77 -8.07 -15.71
C ASP A 41 -7.97 -7.49 -14.30
N LEU A 42 -6.90 -6.97 -13.69
CA LEU A 42 -6.97 -6.30 -12.39
C LEU A 42 -7.21 -4.78 -12.53
N GLY A 43 -6.42 -4.14 -13.40
CA GLY A 43 -6.31 -2.70 -13.56
C GLY A 43 -5.78 -1.98 -12.31
N TYR A 44 -5.87 -0.66 -12.32
CA TYR A 44 -5.59 0.16 -11.14
C TYR A 44 -6.72 0.01 -10.11
N ARG A 45 -6.37 -0.15 -8.83
CA ARG A 45 -7.30 -0.10 -7.70
C ARG A 45 -6.83 0.90 -6.65
N GLN A 46 -7.77 1.63 -6.07
CA GLN A 46 -7.49 2.55 -4.97
C GLN A 46 -6.78 1.80 -3.84
N GLY A 47 -5.74 2.43 -3.28
CA GLY A 47 -4.85 1.84 -2.28
C GLY A 47 -3.53 1.30 -2.86
N MET A 48 -3.46 0.96 -4.16
CA MET A 48 -2.19 0.54 -4.77
C MET A 48 -1.10 1.61 -4.69
N HIS A 49 -1.49 2.88 -4.75
CA HIS A 49 -0.57 4.01 -4.57
C HIS A 49 0.03 4.07 -3.16
N GLU A 50 -0.69 3.59 -2.13
CA GLU A 50 -0.17 3.51 -0.76
C GLU A 50 0.84 2.38 -0.57
N LEU A 51 0.76 1.32 -1.39
CA LEU A 51 1.79 0.28 -1.45
C LEU A 51 3.04 0.77 -2.19
N LEU A 52 2.86 1.50 -3.30
CA LEU A 52 3.98 2.01 -4.09
C LEU A 52 4.77 3.09 -3.35
N ALA A 53 4.10 3.99 -2.64
CA ALA A 53 4.74 5.15 -2.03
C ALA A 53 5.95 4.82 -1.12
N PRO A 54 5.87 3.89 -0.15
CA PRO A 54 7.03 3.52 0.67
C PRO A 54 8.14 2.84 -0.14
N ILE A 55 7.80 2.06 -1.17
CA ILE A 55 8.80 1.41 -2.04
C ILE A 55 9.61 2.48 -2.77
N LEU A 56 8.92 3.40 -3.46
CA LEU A 56 9.58 4.48 -4.20
C LEU A 56 10.42 5.36 -3.28
N TRP A 57 9.95 5.64 -2.07
CA TRP A 57 10.68 6.47 -1.11
C TRP A 57 11.97 5.81 -0.62
N VAL A 58 11.96 4.50 -0.35
CA VAL A 58 13.18 3.78 0.07
C VAL A 58 14.18 3.72 -1.08
N VAL A 59 13.74 3.34 -2.29
CA VAL A 59 14.62 3.26 -3.47
C VAL A 59 15.26 4.61 -3.79
N ASP A 60 14.49 5.71 -3.70
CA ASP A 60 15.01 7.06 -3.92
C ASP A 60 16.04 7.48 -2.85
N ARG A 61 15.85 7.05 -1.60
CA ARG A 61 16.78 7.36 -0.49
C ARG A 61 18.05 6.54 -0.50
N ASP A 62 17.99 5.32 -1.02
CA ASP A 62 19.14 4.43 -1.14
C ASP A 62 19.98 4.73 -2.39
N ALA A 63 19.44 5.50 -3.35
CA ALA A 63 20.16 5.90 -4.55
C ALA A 63 21.40 6.76 -4.21
N ILE A 64 22.53 6.43 -4.84
CA ILE A 64 23.82 7.06 -4.58
C ILE A 64 24.11 8.08 -5.69
N GLU A 65 24.40 9.32 -5.29
CA GLU A 65 24.92 10.32 -6.23
C GLU A 65 26.38 10.00 -6.61
N LEU A 66 26.57 9.28 -7.72
CA LEU A 66 27.90 8.87 -8.22
C LEU A 66 28.87 10.05 -8.43
N ASN A 67 28.34 11.24 -8.69
CA ASN A 67 29.15 12.46 -8.86
C ASN A 67 29.75 13.00 -7.55
N VAL A 68 29.22 12.59 -6.39
CA VAL A 68 29.74 12.96 -5.06
C VAL A 68 30.84 11.98 -4.63
N HIS A 69 30.76 10.74 -5.10
CA HIS A 69 31.73 9.67 -4.82
C HIS A 69 32.73 9.47 -5.97
N LYS A 70 33.32 10.56 -6.49
CA LYS A 70 34.34 10.49 -7.57
C LYS A 70 35.57 9.66 -7.22
N ASP A 71 35.81 9.46 -5.93
CA ASP A 71 36.90 8.64 -5.40
C ASP A 71 36.53 7.15 -5.30
N PHE A 72 35.24 6.81 -5.41
CA PHE A 72 34.78 5.42 -5.46
C PHE A 72 34.95 4.91 -6.89
N ARG A 73 36.04 4.18 -7.11
CA ARG A 73 36.20 3.35 -8.30
C ARG A 73 35.83 1.94 -7.89
N PRO A 74 34.75 1.36 -8.43
CA PRO A 74 34.44 -0.04 -8.14
C PRO A 74 35.66 -0.87 -8.55
N THR A 75 36.19 -1.63 -7.59
CA THR A 75 37.40 -2.44 -7.78
C THR A 75 37.07 -3.90 -7.99
N GLU A 76 35.87 -4.31 -7.57
CA GLU A 76 35.35 -5.67 -7.69
C GLU A 76 34.03 -5.66 -8.48
N GLU A 77 33.69 -6.79 -9.11
CA GLU A 77 32.45 -6.96 -9.88
C GLU A 77 31.20 -6.66 -9.04
N ASP A 78 31.25 -6.99 -7.74
CA ASP A 78 30.17 -6.72 -6.78
C ASP A 78 29.97 -5.21 -6.54
N ASP A 79 31.04 -4.41 -6.56
CA ASP A 79 30.96 -2.95 -6.43
C ASP A 79 30.30 -2.32 -7.67
N GLU A 80 30.62 -2.82 -8.86
CA GLU A 80 30.01 -2.36 -10.12
C GLU A 80 28.51 -2.67 -10.14
N MET A 81 28.13 -3.87 -9.70
CA MET A 81 26.72 -4.27 -9.58
C MET A 81 25.98 -3.40 -8.56
N MET A 82 26.59 -3.11 -7.40
CA MET A 82 25.98 -2.27 -6.38
C MET A 82 25.78 -0.82 -6.86
N VAL A 83 26.76 -0.28 -7.59
CA VAL A 83 26.66 1.04 -8.23
C VAL A 83 25.50 1.11 -9.22
N HIS A 84 25.31 0.08 -10.04
CA HIS A 84 24.18 0.01 -10.96
C HIS A 84 22.83 -0.12 -10.25
N LEU A 85 22.76 -0.91 -9.17
CA LEU A 85 21.54 -1.11 -8.39
C LEU A 85 21.07 0.16 -7.67
N LEU A 86 22.00 1.06 -7.32
CA LEU A 86 21.72 2.29 -6.58
C LEU A 86 21.83 3.55 -7.45
N ASP A 87 21.76 3.40 -8.78
CA ASP A 87 21.84 4.53 -9.70
C ASP A 87 20.52 5.33 -9.69
N PRO A 88 20.55 6.65 -9.40
CA PRO A 88 19.36 7.50 -9.35
C PRO A 88 18.57 7.56 -10.67
N VAL A 89 19.21 7.24 -11.81
CA VAL A 89 18.54 7.15 -13.11
C VAL A 89 17.53 6.00 -13.15
N TYR A 90 17.77 4.93 -12.39
CA TYR A 90 16.95 3.71 -12.43
C TYR A 90 15.92 3.58 -11.31
N VAL A 91 15.83 4.57 -10.40
CA VAL A 91 14.88 4.59 -9.27
C VAL A 91 13.44 4.24 -9.68
N GLU A 92 12.94 4.79 -10.79
CA GLU A 92 11.58 4.48 -11.26
C GLU A 92 11.43 3.02 -11.71
N HIS A 93 12.45 2.49 -12.41
CA HIS A 93 12.47 1.13 -12.90
C HIS A 93 12.57 0.12 -11.77
N ASP A 94 13.43 0.38 -10.79
CA ASP A 94 13.62 -0.50 -9.63
C ASP A 94 12.39 -0.50 -8.73
N ALA A 95 11.80 0.68 -8.50
CA ALA A 95 10.54 0.79 -7.78
C ALA A 95 9.40 0.05 -8.50
N PHE A 96 9.33 0.10 -9.83
CA PHE A 96 8.36 -0.67 -10.61
C PHE A 96 8.53 -2.19 -10.43
N ASN A 97 9.76 -2.69 -10.47
CA ASN A 97 10.05 -4.12 -10.30
C ASN A 97 9.68 -4.59 -8.89
N LEU A 98 10.09 -3.85 -7.85
CA LEU A 98 9.75 -4.15 -6.47
C LEU A 98 8.23 -4.08 -6.23
N PHE A 99 7.56 -3.09 -6.82
CA PHE A 99 6.10 -3.00 -6.77
C PHE A 99 5.43 -4.23 -7.41
N CYS A 100 5.92 -4.69 -8.56
CA CYS A 100 5.44 -5.93 -9.18
C CYS A 100 5.59 -7.14 -8.24
N SER A 101 6.75 -7.29 -7.58
CA SER A 101 7.00 -8.38 -6.62
C SER A 101 6.05 -8.32 -5.41
N VAL A 102 5.77 -7.13 -4.88
CA VAL A 102 4.78 -6.96 -3.80
C VAL A 102 3.38 -7.35 -4.30
N MET A 103 3.02 -6.88 -5.49
CA MET A 103 1.72 -7.15 -6.09
C MET A 103 1.47 -8.63 -6.35
N GLN A 104 2.48 -9.46 -6.59
CA GLN A 104 2.31 -10.92 -6.73
C GLN A 104 1.61 -11.56 -5.52
N ASN A 105 1.82 -11.01 -4.32
CA ASN A 105 1.25 -11.55 -3.08
C ASN A 105 0.00 -10.79 -2.63
N THR A 106 -0.10 -9.50 -2.95
CA THR A 106 -1.22 -8.64 -2.48
C THR A 106 -2.38 -8.58 -3.47
N ARG A 107 -2.16 -8.97 -4.73
CA ARG A 107 -3.15 -8.93 -5.81
C ARG A 107 -4.50 -9.56 -5.44
N VAL A 108 -4.48 -10.70 -4.74
CA VAL A 108 -5.71 -11.41 -4.33
C VAL A 108 -6.69 -10.53 -3.57
N TYR A 109 -6.20 -9.56 -2.78
CA TYR A 109 -7.04 -8.63 -2.02
C TYR A 109 -7.68 -7.53 -2.88
N TYR A 110 -7.18 -7.33 -4.10
CA TYR A 110 -7.70 -6.38 -5.08
C TYR A 110 -8.61 -7.02 -6.13
N GLU A 111 -8.51 -8.34 -6.31
CA GLU A 111 -9.34 -9.11 -7.24
C GLU A 111 -10.78 -9.16 -6.76
N HIS A 112 -11.63 -8.33 -7.36
CA HIS A 112 -13.08 -8.39 -7.18
C HIS A 112 -13.69 -9.33 -8.22
N ASN A 113 -13.16 -10.54 -8.33
CA ASN A 113 -13.76 -11.54 -9.19
C ASN A 113 -15.11 -11.92 -8.60
N ARG A 114 -16.15 -11.24 -9.08
CA ARG A 114 -17.53 -11.69 -9.03
C ARG A 114 -17.68 -12.90 -9.96
N HIS A 115 -16.91 -13.96 -9.74
CA HIS A 115 -17.30 -15.26 -10.24
C HIS A 115 -18.57 -15.61 -9.48
N ARG A 116 -19.71 -15.39 -10.14
CA ARG A 116 -20.93 -16.07 -9.74
C ARG A 116 -20.61 -17.53 -9.91
N SER A 117 -20.44 -18.25 -8.81
CA SER A 117 -20.44 -19.71 -8.86
C SER A 117 -21.67 -20.16 -9.64
N ALA A 118 -21.60 -21.28 -10.37
CA ALA A 118 -22.71 -21.81 -11.18
C ALA A 118 -24.04 -21.95 -10.39
N ASN A 119 -23.95 -21.96 -9.05
CA ASN A 119 -25.05 -22.02 -8.10
C ASN A 119 -25.55 -20.64 -7.60
N GLY A 120 -25.10 -19.52 -8.16
CA GLY A 120 -25.55 -18.17 -7.80
C GLY A 120 -25.01 -17.63 -6.47
N GLN A 121 -24.12 -18.34 -5.77
CA GLN A 121 -23.43 -17.83 -4.60
C GLN A 121 -22.33 -16.85 -5.02
N THR A 122 -22.26 -15.72 -4.32
CA THR A 122 -21.23 -14.70 -4.53
C THR A 122 -19.99 -15.14 -3.77
N ASP A 123 -18.85 -15.31 -4.46
CA ASP A 123 -17.59 -15.58 -3.77
C ASP A 123 -17.30 -14.47 -2.76
N ALA A 124 -16.87 -14.89 -1.55
CA ALA A 124 -16.56 -13.97 -0.48
C ALA A 124 -15.32 -13.14 -0.84
N ILE A 125 -15.37 -11.85 -0.53
CA ILE A 125 -14.31 -10.90 -0.89
C ILE A 125 -13.06 -11.21 -0.03
N PRO A 126 -11.87 -11.43 -0.62
CA PRO A 126 -10.69 -11.89 0.12
C PRO A 126 -10.28 -11.00 1.29
N ILE A 127 -10.36 -9.66 1.14
CA ILE A 127 -10.05 -8.74 2.24
C ILE A 127 -11.05 -8.86 3.41
N VAL A 128 -12.31 -9.17 3.12
CA VAL A 128 -13.36 -9.35 4.13
C VAL A 128 -13.10 -10.63 4.91
N LEU A 129 -12.78 -11.73 4.21
CA LEU A 129 -12.39 -12.99 4.84
C LEU A 129 -11.16 -12.83 5.74
N GLN A 130 -10.16 -12.08 5.27
CA GLN A 130 -8.96 -11.81 6.07
C GLN A 130 -9.29 -11.02 7.34
N CYS A 131 -10.18 -10.03 7.24
CA CYS A 131 -10.62 -9.26 8.41
C CYS A 131 -11.38 -10.14 9.42
N GLU A 132 -12.25 -11.03 8.93
CA GLU A 132 -12.97 -11.99 9.77
C GLU A 132 -12.03 -12.97 10.45
N HIS A 133 -11.05 -13.52 9.72
CA HIS A 133 -10.03 -14.42 10.28
C HIS A 133 -9.22 -13.72 11.39
N ILE A 134 -8.78 -12.48 11.16
CA ILE A 134 -8.04 -11.70 12.16
C ILE A 134 -8.89 -11.50 13.43
N HIS A 135 -10.18 -11.18 13.30
CA HIS A 135 -11.04 -10.93 14.46
C HIS A 135 -11.48 -12.22 15.16
N ASN A 136 -12.06 -13.15 14.42
CA ASN A 136 -12.74 -14.32 14.98
C ASN A 136 -11.77 -15.41 15.41
N ASP A 137 -10.59 -15.49 14.80
CA ASP A 137 -9.62 -16.53 15.11
C ASP A 137 -8.42 -15.95 15.87
N LEU A 138 -7.69 -15.01 15.28
CA LEU A 138 -6.42 -14.53 15.86
C LEU A 138 -6.64 -13.67 17.10
N LEU A 139 -7.55 -12.69 17.03
CA LEU A 139 -7.87 -11.83 18.16
C LEU A 139 -8.58 -12.62 19.25
N ALA A 140 -9.56 -13.47 18.91
CA ALA A 140 -10.23 -14.30 19.91
C ALA A 140 -9.28 -15.28 20.63
N ALA A 141 -8.27 -15.82 19.93
CA ALA A 141 -7.26 -16.68 20.53
C ALA A 141 -6.30 -15.92 21.45
N THR A 142 -6.06 -14.63 21.19
CA THR A 142 -5.09 -13.81 21.93
C THR A 142 -5.75 -13.03 23.08
N ASP A 143 -6.92 -12.45 22.83
CA ASP A 143 -7.73 -11.66 23.76
C ASP A 143 -9.23 -11.81 23.47
N LEU A 144 -9.83 -12.81 24.11
CA LEU A 144 -11.25 -13.11 24.00
C LEU A 144 -12.15 -11.99 24.55
N GLN A 145 -11.69 -11.24 25.55
CA GLN A 145 -12.50 -10.18 26.15
C GLN A 145 -12.67 -9.02 25.16
N LEU A 146 -11.57 -8.61 24.51
CA LEU A 146 -11.61 -7.58 23.49
C LEU A 146 -12.44 -8.02 22.27
N ALA A 147 -12.24 -9.25 21.78
CA ALA A 147 -13.00 -9.79 20.65
C ALA A 147 -14.52 -9.75 20.90
N ASN A 148 -14.94 -10.22 22.08
CA ASN A 148 -16.35 -10.21 22.47
C ASN A 148 -16.89 -8.79 22.68
N HIS A 149 -16.08 -7.87 23.21
CA HIS A 149 -16.49 -6.49 23.40
C HIS A 149 -16.74 -5.78 22.07
N LEU A 150 -15.83 -5.93 21.10
CA LEU A 150 -15.99 -5.37 19.75
C LEU A 150 -17.21 -5.96 19.03
N GLN A 151 -17.45 -7.26 19.20
CA GLN A 151 -18.64 -7.93 18.66
C GLN A 151 -19.93 -7.43 19.34
N ALA A 152 -19.93 -7.24 20.65
CA ALA A 152 -21.10 -6.73 21.39
C ALA A 152 -21.46 -5.29 20.99
N LEU A 153 -20.47 -4.51 20.55
CA LEU A 153 -20.67 -3.16 20.01
C LEU A 153 -21.04 -3.14 18.53
N ASP A 154 -21.19 -4.31 17.89
CA ASP A 154 -21.48 -4.47 16.46
C ASP A 154 -20.44 -3.75 15.56
N ILE A 155 -19.19 -3.69 16.03
CA ILE A 155 -18.08 -3.09 15.29
C ILE A 155 -17.54 -4.12 14.30
N LEU A 156 -17.86 -3.92 13.03
CA LEU A 156 -17.38 -4.76 11.94
C LEU A 156 -15.84 -4.71 11.82
N PRO A 157 -15.16 -5.88 11.73
CA PRO A 157 -13.70 -5.96 11.61
C PRO A 157 -13.11 -5.05 10.53
N GLN A 158 -13.83 -4.93 9.41
CA GLN A 158 -13.39 -4.18 8.25
C GLN A 158 -13.23 -2.69 8.56
N ILE A 159 -14.01 -2.13 9.50
CA ILE A 159 -13.97 -0.71 9.86
C ILE A 159 -12.60 -0.33 10.42
N PHE A 160 -12.05 -1.15 11.32
CA PHE A 160 -10.80 -0.83 11.99
C PHE A 160 -9.57 -1.48 11.33
N LEU A 161 -9.73 -2.60 10.62
CA LEU A 161 -8.63 -3.28 9.94
C LEU A 161 -8.28 -2.69 8.57
N THR A 162 -9.26 -2.12 7.84
CA THR A 162 -9.01 -1.58 6.50
C THR A 162 -8.77 -0.07 6.48
N TYR A 163 -9.02 0.63 7.59
CA TYR A 163 -8.86 2.08 7.69
C TYR A 163 -7.90 2.50 8.82
N PRO A 164 -6.58 2.25 8.67
CA PRO A 164 -5.61 2.57 9.72
C PRO A 164 -5.33 4.08 9.87
N ARG A 165 -5.85 4.94 8.98
CA ARG A 165 -5.37 6.33 8.84
C ARG A 165 -5.91 7.35 9.85
N ASN A 166 -6.93 7.09 10.67
CA ASN A 166 -7.41 8.10 11.66
C ASN A 166 -8.41 7.55 12.71
N MET A 167 -7.97 6.67 13.62
CA MET A 167 -8.73 6.42 14.86
C MET A 167 -8.33 7.38 16.02
N GLY A 168 -7.41 8.33 15.78
CA GLY A 168 -6.83 9.18 16.83
C GLY A 168 -7.49 10.54 17.10
N SER A 169 -8.45 11.00 16.31
CA SER A 169 -8.95 12.39 16.42
C SER A 169 -10.47 12.57 16.48
N SER A 170 -11.27 11.55 16.14
CA SER A 170 -12.73 11.70 16.07
C SER A 170 -13.50 10.97 17.17
N LEU A 171 -12.95 9.92 17.81
CA LEU A 171 -13.64 9.22 18.90
C LEU A 171 -13.52 9.91 20.27
N CYS A 172 -12.56 10.81 20.47
CA CYS A 172 -12.40 11.53 21.75
C CYS A 172 -13.35 12.74 21.93
N ARG A 173 -14.24 13.05 20.96
CA ARG A 173 -15.20 14.17 21.07
C ARG A 173 -16.65 13.75 21.36
N GLY A 174 -16.95 12.46 21.41
CA GLY A 174 -18.32 11.97 21.64
C GLY A 174 -18.67 11.60 23.08
N ALA A 175 -17.68 11.48 23.98
CA ALA A 175 -17.88 11.01 25.35
C ALA A 175 -17.53 12.07 26.39
N SER A 176 -18.12 13.27 26.28
CA SER A 176 -18.23 14.18 27.42
C SER A 176 -19.66 14.11 27.95
N VAL A 177 -19.86 13.09 28.78
CA VAL A 177 -20.66 13.10 30.02
C VAL A 177 -21.61 14.30 30.15
N ARG A 178 -22.92 14.03 29.98
CA ARG A 178 -23.94 14.68 30.80
C ARG A 178 -23.79 14.12 32.21
N ALA A 179 -23.25 14.92 33.11
CA ALA A 179 -23.43 14.79 34.55
C ALA A 179 -23.73 16.19 35.07
N ASP A 180 -24.83 16.24 35.81
CA ASP A 180 -25.41 17.32 36.62
C ASP A 180 -26.13 18.48 35.90
#